data_AF-A0AAD6G654-F1
#
_entry.id   AF-A0AAD6G654-F1
#
_cell.length_a   1.000
_cell.length_b   1.000
_cell.length_c   1.000
_cell.angle_alpha   90.00
_cell.angle_beta   90.00
_cell.angle_gamma   90.00
#
_symmetry.space_group_name_H-M   'P 1'
#
loop_
_entity.id
_entity.type
_entity.pdbx_description
1 polymer ?
#
loop_
_entity_poly.entity_id
_entity_poly.type
_entity_poly.pdbx_seq_one_letter_code
_entity_poly.pdbx_strand_id
1 'polypeptide(L)'
;MSTQQNNVNLEALDAKMNELIEAFEAHPQLQPPTPHPTAFFLFDFIKNTHNALKRVDASKYASGDRQAREAVQEVVGRNQFASVLLTDSSGKLAMMTGSDPSNPIDFGPTIKAKAAAVTEV
;
A
#
# COMPACT_ATOMS: atom_id res chain seq x y z
N MET A 1 26.83 -6.42 -17.38
CA MET A 1 25.75 -7.26 -16.83
C MET A 1 24.46 -6.52 -17.05
N SER A 2 23.67 -6.95 -18.03
CA SER A 2 22.42 -6.29 -18.41
C SER A 2 21.38 -6.61 -17.34
N THR A 3 21.09 -5.66 -16.46
CA THR A 3 19.94 -5.74 -15.55
C THR A 3 18.69 -5.79 -16.40
N GLN A 4 18.07 -6.96 -16.50
CA GLN A 4 16.73 -7.11 -17.02
C GLN A 4 15.81 -6.33 -16.07
N GLN A 5 15.51 -5.08 -16.44
CA GLN A 5 14.62 -4.22 -15.66
C GLN A 5 13.21 -4.78 -15.81
N ASN A 6 12.66 -5.36 -14.74
CA ASN A 6 11.23 -5.63 -14.65
C ASN A 6 10.49 -4.30 -14.79
N ASN A 7 9.86 -4.08 -15.95
CA ASN A 7 8.93 -2.97 -16.14
C ASN A 7 7.65 -3.31 -15.37
N VAL A 8 7.39 -2.57 -14.29
CA VAL A 8 6.13 -2.61 -13.56
C VAL A 8 5.03 -2.13 -14.51
N ASN A 9 3.96 -2.91 -14.62
CA ASN A 9 2.75 -2.47 -15.30
C ASN A 9 2.00 -1.47 -14.41
N LEU A 10 2.11 -0.18 -14.73
CA LEU A 10 1.54 0.91 -13.93
C LEU A 10 0.01 0.85 -13.88
N GLU A 11 -0.66 0.44 -14.97
CA GLU A 11 -2.12 0.32 -15.03
C GLU A 11 -2.61 -0.84 -14.15
N ALA A 12 -1.94 -1.99 -14.23
CA ALA A 12 -2.27 -3.14 -13.39
C ALA A 12 -2.01 -2.84 -11.91
N LEU A 13 -0.94 -2.11 -11.59
CA LEU A 13 -0.66 -1.69 -10.22
C LEU A 13 -1.71 -0.69 -9.72
N ASP A 14 -2.10 0.29 -10.54
CA ASP A 14 -3.16 1.26 -10.21
C ASP A 14 -4.48 0.55 -9.86
N ALA A 15 -4.90 -0.42 -10.69
CA ALA A 15 -6.10 -1.20 -10.46
C ALA A 15 -6.03 -1.99 -9.14
N LYS A 16 -4.94 -2.71 -8.89
CA LYS A 16 -4.73 -3.47 -7.65
C LYS A 16 -4.74 -2.55 -6.41
N MET A 17 -4.12 -1.37 -6.50
CA MET A 17 -4.12 -0.39 -5.41
C MET A 17 -5.52 0.18 -5.16
N ASN A 18 -6.29 0.44 -6.22
CA ASN A 18 -7.67 0.89 -6.10
C ASN A 18 -8.55 -0.16 -5.39
N GLU A 19 -8.43 -1.42 -5.78
CA GLU A 19 -9.13 -2.52 -5.10
C GLU A 19 -8.76 -2.65 -3.61
N LEU A 20 -7.48 -2.42 -3.26
CA LEU A 20 -7.04 -2.42 -1.88
C LEU A 20 -7.71 -1.29 -1.09
N ILE A 21 -7.74 -0.07 -1.66
CA ILE A 21 -8.40 1.10 -1.07
C ILE A 21 -9.89 0.82 -0.82
N GLU A 22 -10.60 0.27 -1.81
CA GLU A 22 -12.02 -0.10 -1.68
C GLU A 22 -12.26 -1.11 -0.54
N ALA A 23 -11.35 -2.07 -0.36
CA ALA A 23 -11.45 -3.03 0.74
C ALA A 23 -11.26 -2.39 2.12
N PHE A 24 -10.40 -1.37 2.24
CA PHE A 24 -10.30 -0.57 3.46
C PHE A 24 -11.55 0.30 3.67
N GLU A 25 -12.08 0.94 2.63
CA GLU A 25 -13.30 1.75 2.74
C GLU A 25 -14.51 0.93 3.18
N ALA A 26 -14.56 -0.36 2.83
CA ALA A 26 -15.57 -1.31 3.29
C ALA A 26 -15.31 -1.87 4.70
N HIS A 27 -14.14 -1.61 5.32
CA HIS A 27 -13.78 -2.22 6.59
C HIS A 27 -14.61 -1.64 7.74
N PRO A 28 -15.23 -2.46 8.61
CA PRO A 28 -16.10 -1.98 9.69
C PRO A 28 -15.42 -1.01 10.64
N GLN A 29 -14.13 -1.22 10.92
CA GLN A 29 -13.37 -0.37 11.85
C GLN A 29 -12.89 0.95 11.23
N LEU A 30 -13.17 1.21 9.95
CA LEU A 30 -12.97 2.51 9.32
C LEU A 30 -14.26 3.32 9.20
N GLN A 31 -15.39 2.74 9.59
CA GLN A 31 -16.69 3.41 9.52
C GLN A 31 -16.83 4.50 10.61
N PRO A 32 -17.67 5.52 10.38
CA PRO A 32 -17.99 6.53 11.39
C PRO A 32 -18.65 5.88 12.64
N PRO A 33 -18.61 6.53 13.81
CA PRO A 33 -18.16 7.91 14.06
C PRO A 33 -16.67 8.05 14.42
N THR A 34 -15.98 6.96 14.74
CA THR A 34 -14.57 7.00 15.15
C THR A 34 -13.80 5.85 14.51
N PRO A 35 -13.11 6.11 13.38
CA PRO A 35 -12.25 5.13 12.75
C PRO A 35 -11.14 4.67 13.70
N HIS A 36 -10.80 3.39 13.64
CA HIS A 36 -9.69 2.83 14.42
C HIS A 36 -8.36 3.49 14.00
N PRO A 37 -7.54 4.00 14.93
CA PRO A 37 -6.35 4.79 14.60
C PRO A 37 -5.36 4.06 13.68
N THR A 38 -5.03 2.79 13.99
CA THR A 38 -4.16 1.98 13.13
C THR A 38 -4.75 1.74 11.73
N ALA A 39 -6.06 1.50 11.64
CA ALA A 39 -6.72 1.28 10.36
C ALA A 39 -6.67 2.53 9.49
N PHE A 40 -6.96 3.68 10.12
CA PHE A 40 -6.93 4.97 9.46
C PHE A 40 -5.52 5.34 9.00
N PHE A 41 -4.51 5.12 9.83
CA PHE A 41 -3.11 5.34 9.46
C PHE A 41 -2.71 4.53 8.22
N LEU A 42 -3.00 3.23 8.19
CA LEU A 42 -2.65 2.39 7.05
C LEU A 42 -3.46 2.75 5.80
N PHE A 43 -4.74 3.07 5.96
CA PHE A 43 -5.58 3.54 4.87
C PHE A 43 -5.04 4.82 4.23
N ASP A 44 -4.69 5.82 5.04
CA ASP A 44 -4.10 7.07 4.55
C ASP A 44 -2.73 6.83 3.89
N PHE A 45 -1.89 5.97 4.47
CA PHE A 45 -0.60 5.59 3.89
C PHE A 45 -0.76 4.96 2.49
N ILE A 46 -1.72 4.06 2.32
CA ILE A 46 -2.00 3.40 1.03
C ILE A 46 -2.55 4.41 0.02
N LYS A 47 -3.48 5.28 0.42
CA LYS A 47 -4.01 6.35 -0.46
C LYS A 47 -2.93 7.31 -0.92
N ASN A 48 -2.04 7.72 -0.01
CA ASN A 48 -0.91 8.58 -0.36
C ASN A 48 0.09 7.89 -1.29
N THR A 49 0.27 6.58 -1.14
CA THR A 49 1.09 5.78 -2.07
C THR A 49 0.43 5.66 -3.44
N HIS A 50 -0.89 5.49 -3.52
CA HIS A 50 -1.64 5.46 -4.78
C HIS A 50 -1.57 6.82 -5.50
N ASN A 51 -1.70 7.91 -4.74
CA ASN A 51 -1.52 9.27 -5.27
C ASN A 51 -0.11 9.50 -5.81
N ALA A 52 0.92 8.91 -5.20
CA ALA A 52 2.28 8.96 -5.72
C ALA A 52 2.41 8.22 -7.06
N LEU A 53 1.80 7.03 -7.19
CA LEU A 53 1.73 6.30 -8.47
C LEU A 53 1.05 7.14 -9.56
N LYS A 54 -0.09 7.76 -9.26
CA LYS A 54 -0.84 8.60 -10.20
C LYS A 54 -0.08 9.85 -10.67
N ARG A 55 0.97 10.26 -9.96
CA ARG A 55 1.85 11.38 -10.35
C ARG A 55 3.00 10.95 -11.25
N VAL A 56 3.22 9.64 -11.43
CA VAL A 56 4.25 9.14 -12.35
C VAL A 56 3.83 9.42 -13.79
N ASP A 57 4.72 10.05 -14.54
CA ASP A 57 4.56 10.20 -15.99
C ASP A 57 4.87 8.86 -16.67
N ALA A 58 3.82 8.18 -17.14
CA ALA A 58 3.94 6.87 -17.79
C ALA A 58 4.81 6.90 -19.04
N SER A 59 4.84 8.02 -19.78
CA SER A 59 5.66 8.15 -21.00
C SER A 59 7.14 8.23 -20.64
N LYS A 60 7.48 8.98 -19.58
CA LYS A 60 8.85 9.05 -19.05
C LYS A 60 9.30 7.72 -18.44
N TYR A 61 8.41 7.04 -17.72
CA TYR A 61 8.72 5.70 -17.20
C TYR A 61 9.04 4.72 -18.34
N ALA A 62 8.20 4.71 -19.39
CA ALA A 62 8.37 3.88 -20.57
C ALA A 62 9.67 4.19 -21.33
N SER A 63 10.09 5.46 -21.39
CA SER A 63 11.35 5.86 -22.02
C SER A 63 12.60 5.61 -21.16
N GLY A 64 12.44 5.12 -19.93
CA GLY A 64 13.55 4.80 -19.03
C GLY A 64 14.08 6.00 -18.25
N ASP A 65 13.32 7.09 -18.14
CA ASP A 65 13.70 8.25 -17.34
C ASP A 65 13.98 7.85 -15.88
N ARG A 66 15.13 8.29 -15.37
CA ARG A 66 15.60 7.89 -14.03
C ARG A 66 14.65 8.34 -12.92
N GLN A 67 14.11 9.56 -13.00
CA GLN A 67 13.24 10.09 -11.94
C GLN A 67 11.91 9.34 -11.91
N ALA A 68 11.33 9.08 -13.08
CA ALA A 68 10.12 8.26 -13.18
C ALA A 68 10.35 6.83 -12.66
N ARG A 69 11.53 6.24 -12.92
CA ARG A 69 11.90 4.92 -12.41
C ARG A 69 12.05 4.89 -10.89
N GLU A 70 12.73 5.88 -10.32
CA GLU A 70 12.88 6.03 -8.87
C GLU A 70 11.52 6.22 -8.18
N ALA A 71 10.63 7.04 -8.75
CA ALA A 71 9.28 7.22 -8.22
C ALA A 71 8.46 5.91 -8.21
N VAL A 72 8.55 5.10 -9.28
CA VAL A 72 7.88 3.79 -9.32
C VAL A 72 8.48 2.82 -8.30
N GLN A 73 9.82 2.80 -8.16
CA GLN A 73 10.47 1.97 -7.14
C GLN A 73 10.06 2.36 -5.73
N GLU A 74 9.88 3.66 -5.46
CA GLU A 74 9.36 4.14 -4.19
C GLU A 74 7.94 3.63 -3.92
N VAL A 75 7.04 3.70 -4.91
CA VAL A 75 5.68 3.14 -4.80
C VAL A 75 5.72 1.64 -4.49
N VAL A 76 6.56 0.87 -5.20
CA VAL A 76 6.71 -0.57 -4.97
C VAL A 76 7.22 -0.84 -3.55
N GLY A 77 8.23 -0.12 -3.09
CA GLY A 77 8.76 -0.26 -1.73
C GLY A 77 7.73 0.08 -0.66
N ARG A 78 6.91 1.11 -0.89
CA ARG A 78 5.80 1.47 0.02
C ARG A 78 4.72 0.39 0.05
N ASN A 79 4.39 -0.23 -1.09
CA ASN A 79 3.44 -1.35 -1.13
C ASN A 79 3.97 -2.58 -0.39
N GLN A 80 5.25 -2.91 -0.56
CA GLN A 80 5.91 -3.97 0.22
C GLN A 80 5.84 -3.68 1.72
N PHE A 81 6.15 -2.44 2.11
CA PHE A 81 6.09 -2.03 3.50
C PHE A 81 4.66 -2.08 4.07
N ALA A 82 3.65 -1.61 3.32
CA ALA A 82 2.25 -1.74 3.71
C ALA A 82 1.84 -3.20 3.93
N SER A 83 2.26 -4.11 3.05
CA SER A 83 2.00 -5.54 3.21
C SER A 83 2.62 -6.10 4.48
N VAL A 84 3.85 -5.71 4.81
CA VAL A 84 4.50 -6.11 6.07
C VAL A 84 3.70 -5.60 7.27
N LEU A 85 3.33 -4.31 7.29
CA LEU A 85 2.56 -3.71 8.38
C LEU A 85 1.19 -4.38 8.58
N LEU A 86 0.51 -4.74 7.49
CA LEU A 86 -0.78 -5.43 7.55
C LEU A 86 -0.72 -6.85 8.10
N THR A 87 0.48 -7.42 8.13
CA THR A 87 0.76 -8.74 8.73
C THR A 87 1.50 -8.65 10.06
N ASP A 88 1.73 -7.43 10.58
CA ASP A 88 2.40 -7.24 11.87
C ASP A 88 1.55 -7.81 13.02
N SER A 89 2.03 -8.88 13.63
CA SER A 89 1.47 -9.46 14.85
C SER A 89 2.29 -9.13 16.09
N SER A 90 3.33 -8.30 15.98
CA SER A 90 4.23 -7.96 17.10
C SER A 90 3.69 -6.87 18.02
N GLY A 91 2.62 -6.17 17.62
CA GLY A 91 2.03 -5.05 18.35
C GLY A 91 2.80 -3.73 18.19
N LYS A 92 3.91 -3.71 17.45
CA LYS A 92 4.69 -2.48 17.19
C LYS A 92 3.90 -1.47 16.38
N LEU A 93 3.16 -1.92 15.37
CA LEU A 93 2.32 -1.03 14.58
C LEU A 93 1.23 -0.38 15.45
N ALA A 94 0.62 -1.15 16.37
CA ALA A 94 -0.36 -0.61 17.30
C ALA A 94 0.28 0.48 18.20
N MET A 95 1.46 0.25 18.77
CA MET A 95 2.18 1.27 19.54
C MET A 95 2.49 2.53 18.73
N MET A 96 2.98 2.38 17.49
CA MET A 96 3.32 3.51 16.61
C MET A 96 2.10 4.36 16.23
N THR A 97 0.92 3.75 16.23
CA THR A 97 -0.35 4.40 15.86
C THR A 97 -1.23 4.74 17.06
N GLY A 98 -0.66 4.67 18.28
CA GLY A 98 -1.35 5.02 19.53
C GLY A 98 -2.49 4.07 19.91
N SER A 99 -2.50 2.86 19.37
CA SER A 99 -3.49 1.81 19.67
C SER A 99 -2.94 0.81 20.69
N ASP A 100 -3.83 0.02 21.29
CA ASP A 100 -3.48 -0.99 22.29
C ASP A 100 -2.68 -2.15 21.65
N PRO A 101 -1.41 -2.38 22.03
CA PRO A 101 -0.61 -3.47 21.48
C PRO A 101 -1.04 -4.87 21.94
N SER A 102 -1.84 -4.97 23.00
CA SER A 102 -2.40 -6.25 23.47
C SER A 102 -3.60 -6.72 22.65
N ASN A 103 -4.20 -5.82 21.88
CA ASN A 103 -5.34 -6.10 21.00
C ASN A 103 -5.15 -5.44 19.63
N PRO A 104 -4.17 -5.90 18.83
CA PRO A 104 -3.93 -5.34 17.50
C PRO A 104 -5.14 -5.57 16.60
N ILE A 105 -5.41 -4.60 15.73
CA ILE A 105 -6.43 -4.71 14.69
C ILE A 105 -6.20 -5.93 13.80
N ASP A 106 -7.26 -6.70 13.54
CA ASP A 106 -7.26 -7.67 12.45
C ASP A 106 -7.94 -7.08 11.21
N PHE A 107 -7.14 -6.88 10.16
CA PHE A 107 -7.61 -6.41 8.85
C PHE A 107 -8.37 -7.48 8.04
N GLY A 108 -8.35 -8.72 8.51
CA GLY A 108 -9.02 -9.84 7.87
C GLY A 108 -8.32 -10.32 6.58
N PRO A 109 -8.79 -11.44 6.02
CA PRO A 109 -8.14 -12.11 4.89
C PRO A 109 -8.22 -11.30 3.59
N THR A 110 -9.29 -10.55 3.36
CA THR A 110 -9.51 -9.79 2.13
C THR A 110 -8.47 -8.68 1.95
N ILE A 111 -8.27 -7.84 2.98
CA ILE A 111 -7.28 -6.76 2.92
C ILE A 111 -5.87 -7.35 2.82
N LYS A 112 -5.56 -8.40 3.58
CA LYS A 112 -4.24 -9.06 3.53
C LYS A 112 -3.95 -9.65 2.14
N ALA A 113 -4.92 -10.29 1.50
CA ALA A 113 -4.76 -10.83 0.15
C ALA A 113 -4.53 -9.72 -0.89
N LYS A 114 -5.30 -8.63 -0.82
CA LYS A 114 -5.12 -7.47 -1.73
C LYS A 114 -3.80 -6.74 -1.49
N ALA A 115 -3.35 -6.66 -0.24
CA ALA A 115 -2.05 -6.11 0.10
C ALA A 115 -0.89 -6.95 -0.43
N ALA A 116 -1.01 -8.29 -0.41
CA ALA A 116 -0.04 -9.16 -1.07
C ALA A 116 -0.02 -8.94 -2.59
N ALA A 117 -1.21 -8.82 -3.22
CA ALA A 117 -1.33 -8.66 -4.67
C ALA A 117 -0.63 -7.39 -5.21
N VAL A 118 -0.61 -6.28 -4.46
CA VAL A 118 0.10 -5.04 -4.85
C VAL A 118 1.62 -5.14 -4.74
N THR A 119 2.16 -6.21 -4.14
CA THR A 119 3.61 -6.49 -4.10
C THR A 119 4.09 -7.36 -5.26
N GLU A 120 3.17 -8.01 -5.97
CA GLU A 120 3.44 -8.83 -7.15
C GLU A 120 3.37 -7.95 -8.42
N VAL A 121 4.50 -7.32 -8.74
CA VAL A 121 4.65 -6.30 -9.81
C VAL A 121 5.77 -6.58 -10.79
#